data_AF-A0AAV2SJ84-F1
#
_entry.id   AF-A0AAV2SJ84-F1
#
_cell.length_a   1.000
_cell.length_b   1.000
_cell.length_c   1.000
_cell.angle_alpha   90.00
_cell.angle_beta   90.00
_cell.angle_gamma   90.00
#
_symmetry.space_group_name_H-M   'P 1'
#
loop_
_entity.id
_entity.type
_entity.pdbx_description
1 polymer ?
#
loop_
_entity_poly.entity_id
_entity_poly.type
_entity_poly.pdbx_seq_one_letter_code
_entity_poly.pdbx_strand_id
1 'polypeptide(L)'
;AGSGMLIATLMEIENGGTGGQWMRSQFEIKFADVTQLGIKAEVFEEWQGTMAVDDISFNNKPCTADPEVNGTLFCDFEESDMCGFHSHESHDTTSWTWSSSGKPPFDNTLHTGQGHKMSIDPNQVGPSKIARLVSPYIAPLDDFFCASFWFWLDSHDTANITGFYFQDGEYSVDLLSRSGNHGYLWNGASLSGELKSNKLFQ
;
A
#
# COMPACT_ATOMS: atom_id res chain seq x y z
N ALA A 1 -7.82 20.69 17.90
CA ALA A 1 -7.62 19.26 17.61
C ALA A 1 -6.28 18.85 18.19
N GLY A 2 -6.25 17.81 19.03
CA GLY A 2 -5.02 17.37 19.69
C GLY A 2 -4.26 16.42 18.78
N SER A 3 -3.01 16.76 18.43
CA SER A 3 -2.11 15.84 17.73
C SER A 3 -1.85 14.62 18.61
N GLY A 4 -2.24 13.43 18.15
CA GLY A 4 -1.88 12.15 18.76
C GLY A 4 -0.52 11.67 18.27
N MET A 5 0.12 10.80 19.05
CA MET A 5 1.33 10.08 18.64
C MET A 5 1.00 8.60 18.62
N LEU A 6 1.35 7.92 17.54
CA LEU A 6 1.05 6.52 17.29
C LEU A 6 2.36 5.74 17.18
N ILE A 7 2.43 4.57 17.81
CA ILE A 7 3.51 3.61 17.54
C ILE A 7 2.98 2.65 16.50
N ALA A 8 3.59 2.66 15.32
CA ALA A 8 3.26 1.73 14.27
C ALA A 8 4.20 0.52 14.29
N THR A 9 3.65 -0.65 13.98
CA THR A 9 4.41 -1.88 13.73
C THR A 9 4.16 -2.31 12.29
N LEU A 10 5.24 -2.40 11.53
CA LEU A 10 5.27 -2.98 10.20
C LEU A 10 5.64 -4.46 10.31
N MET A 11 4.89 -5.30 9.60
CA MET A 11 5.18 -6.72 9.37
C MET A 11 5.25 -7.00 7.87
N GLU A 12 6.26 -7.74 7.43
CA GLU A 12 6.44 -8.10 6.01
C GLU A 12 6.85 -9.56 5.83
N ILE A 13 6.36 -10.20 4.78
CA ILE A 13 6.84 -11.51 4.33
C ILE A 13 7.46 -11.40 2.94
N GLU A 14 8.77 -11.65 2.85
CA GLU A 14 9.49 -11.81 1.58
C GLU A 14 9.47 -13.29 1.18
N ASN A 15 8.86 -13.62 0.04
CA ASN A 15 8.75 -15.00 -0.43
C ASN A 15 9.98 -15.49 -1.23
N GLY A 16 11.08 -14.72 -1.26
CA GLY A 16 12.29 -14.96 -2.07
C GLY A 16 13.35 -15.93 -1.51
N GLY A 17 13.12 -16.61 -0.38
CA GLY A 17 14.10 -17.51 0.26
C GLY A 17 13.49 -18.38 1.35
N THR A 18 14.22 -19.42 1.80
CA THR A 18 13.76 -20.58 2.62
C THR A 18 12.75 -20.23 3.72
N GLY A 19 11.46 -20.27 3.38
CA GLY A 19 10.33 -20.04 4.29
C GLY A 19 10.22 -18.59 4.73
N GLY A 20 9.43 -17.78 4.00
CA GLY A 20 9.21 -16.37 4.30
C GLY A 20 8.92 -16.15 5.79
N GLN A 21 9.77 -15.36 6.45
CA GLN A 21 9.62 -15.00 7.86
C GLN A 21 9.08 -13.58 7.94
N TRP A 22 8.12 -13.37 8.83
CA TRP A 22 7.59 -12.05 9.13
C TRP A 22 8.68 -11.15 9.73
N MET A 23 9.13 -10.15 8.98
CA MET A 23 10.06 -9.12 9.43
C MET A 23 9.30 -8.01 10.14
N ARG A 24 9.71 -7.66 11.36
CA ARG A 24 9.05 -6.64 12.19
C ARG A 24 9.89 -5.38 12.33
N SER A 25 9.29 -4.22 12.06
CA SER A 25 9.87 -2.90 12.37
C SER A 25 8.87 -2.01 13.12
N GLN A 26 9.35 -1.10 13.97
CA GLN A 26 8.53 -0.17 14.73
C GLN A 26 8.97 1.27 14.53
N PHE A 27 8.01 2.19 14.39
CA PHE A 27 8.27 3.61 14.20
C PHE A 27 7.16 4.47 14.81
N GLU A 28 7.53 5.68 15.23
CA GLU A 28 6.58 6.66 15.76
C GLU A 28 6.02 7.53 14.63
N ILE A 29 4.70 7.66 14.58
CA ILE A 29 3.99 8.48 13.61
C ILE A 29 3.14 9.51 14.33
N LYS A 30 3.16 10.75 13.85
CA LYS A 30 2.20 11.78 14.29
C LYS A 30 0.93 11.61 13.49
N PHE A 31 -0.17 11.31 14.17
CA PHE A 31 -1.44 11.07 13.53
C PHE A 31 -2.48 12.06 14.04
N ALA A 32 -3.06 12.81 13.11
CA ALA A 32 -4.36 13.43 13.28
C ALA A 32 -5.10 13.30 11.95
N ASP A 33 -6.42 13.09 12.00
CA ASP A 33 -7.34 13.33 10.88
C ASP A 33 -6.99 12.59 9.58
N VAL A 34 -6.73 11.27 9.66
CA VAL A 34 -6.61 10.47 8.43
C VAL A 34 -7.96 10.27 7.79
N THR A 35 -7.95 10.57 6.50
CA THR A 35 -9.14 10.60 5.67
C THR A 35 -9.08 9.56 4.56
N GLN A 36 -7.87 9.21 4.08
CA GLN A 36 -7.66 8.23 3.02
C GLN A 36 -6.31 7.51 3.22
N LEU A 37 -6.22 6.30 2.68
CA LEU A 37 -4.99 5.53 2.57
C LEU A 37 -4.55 5.47 1.12
N GLY A 38 -3.27 5.24 0.88
CA GLY A 38 -2.79 5.04 -0.47
C GLY A 38 -1.50 4.26 -0.58
N ILE A 39 -1.22 3.86 -1.81
CA ILE A 39 0.04 3.24 -2.20
C ILE A 39 0.67 4.09 -3.30
N LYS A 40 1.92 4.48 -3.08
CA LYS A 40 2.72 5.36 -3.92
C LYS A 40 3.81 4.54 -4.59
N ALA A 41 3.90 4.59 -5.92
CA ALA A 41 5.05 4.13 -6.68
C ALA A 41 5.94 5.33 -7.03
N GLU A 42 7.23 5.27 -6.71
CA GLU A 42 8.21 6.32 -7.04
C GLU A 42 9.30 5.74 -7.94
N VAL A 43 9.49 6.31 -9.13
CA VAL A 43 10.52 5.89 -10.07
C VAL A 43 11.63 6.92 -10.11
N PHE A 44 12.87 6.51 -9.82
CA PHE A 44 14.01 7.43 -9.66
C PHE A 44 14.84 7.59 -10.95
N GLU A 45 14.98 6.53 -11.74
CA GLU A 45 15.79 6.49 -12.96
C GLU A 45 15.00 5.84 -14.11
N GLU A 46 15.65 5.58 -15.25
CA GLU A 46 15.03 4.77 -16.31
C GLU A 46 14.67 3.38 -15.77
N TRP A 47 13.38 3.08 -15.74
CA TRP A 47 12.84 1.87 -15.14
C TRP A 47 12.34 0.92 -16.23
N GLN A 48 12.86 -0.31 -16.22
CA GLN A 48 12.43 -1.40 -17.11
C GLN A 48 11.70 -2.53 -16.36
N GLY A 49 11.33 -2.25 -15.12
CA GLY A 49 10.78 -3.22 -14.19
C GLY A 49 9.26 -3.33 -14.25
N THR A 50 8.67 -3.97 -13.25
CA THR A 50 7.22 -4.08 -13.07
C THR A 50 6.84 -3.86 -11.62
N MET A 51 5.76 -3.11 -11.42
CA MET A 51 5.15 -2.92 -10.11
C MET A 51 3.65 -3.19 -10.20
N ALA A 52 3.15 -4.00 -9.28
CA ALA A 52 1.72 -4.24 -9.14
C ALA A 52 1.33 -4.34 -7.67
N VAL A 53 0.06 -4.03 -7.39
CA VAL A 53 -0.57 -4.19 -6.09
C VAL A 53 -1.90 -4.89 -6.24
N ASP A 54 -2.23 -5.67 -5.21
CA ASP A 54 -3.43 -6.46 -5.14
C ASP A 54 -3.87 -6.67 -3.68
N ASP A 55 -5.10 -7.13 -3.48
CA ASP A 55 -5.64 -7.55 -2.17
C ASP A 55 -5.38 -6.50 -1.05
N ILE A 56 -5.79 -5.25 -1.29
CA ILE A 56 -5.64 -4.16 -0.33
C ILE A 56 -6.71 -4.28 0.75
N SER A 57 -6.31 -4.17 2.00
CA SER A 57 -7.21 -4.27 3.14
C SER A 57 -6.90 -3.23 4.20
N PHE A 58 -7.97 -2.76 4.83
CA PHE A 58 -7.93 -1.84 5.96
C PHE A 58 -8.93 -2.21 7.03
N ASN A 59 -8.50 -2.22 8.29
CA ASN A 59 -9.35 -2.44 9.45
C ASN A 59 -8.97 -1.55 10.64
N ASN A 60 -9.89 -1.43 11.59
CA ASN A 60 -9.72 -0.69 12.85
C ASN A 60 -9.27 -1.58 14.02
N LYS A 61 -8.47 -2.61 13.74
CA LYS A 61 -7.99 -3.62 14.70
C LYS A 61 -6.46 -3.79 14.54
N PRO A 62 -5.79 -4.44 15.50
CA PRO A 62 -4.39 -4.82 15.32
C PRO A 62 -4.24 -5.80 14.15
N CYS A 63 -3.18 -5.64 13.33
CA CYS A 63 -2.88 -6.62 12.29
C CYS A 63 -2.61 -7.99 12.91
N THR A 64 -3.15 -9.05 12.29
CA THR A 64 -2.65 -10.41 12.50
C THR A 64 -1.38 -10.62 11.69
N ALA A 65 -0.69 -11.75 11.89
CA ALA A 65 0.54 -12.04 11.14
C ALA A 65 0.29 -11.94 9.63
N ASP A 66 -0.83 -12.50 9.14
CA ASP A 66 -1.16 -12.49 7.71
C ASP A 66 -1.93 -11.23 7.27
N PRO A 67 -1.78 -10.77 6.02
CA PRO A 67 -2.60 -9.69 5.46
C PRO A 67 -4.09 -10.07 5.55
N GLU A 68 -4.90 -9.24 6.19
CA GLU A 68 -6.30 -9.59 6.43
C GLU A 68 -7.13 -9.46 5.15
N VAL A 69 -7.82 -10.53 4.75
CA VAL A 69 -8.64 -10.56 3.52
C VAL A 69 -10.07 -10.04 3.74
N ASN A 70 -10.39 -9.49 4.92
CA ASN A 70 -11.77 -9.07 5.29
C ASN A 70 -11.77 -7.81 6.17
N GLY A 71 -11.06 -6.78 5.72
CA GLY A 71 -11.07 -5.47 6.37
C GLY A 71 -12.43 -4.76 6.29
N THR A 72 -12.56 -3.65 7.01
CA THR A 72 -13.68 -2.70 6.85
C THR A 72 -13.70 -2.08 5.44
N LEU A 73 -12.52 -1.97 4.82
CA LEU A 73 -12.34 -1.77 3.40
C LEU A 73 -11.44 -2.90 2.90
N PHE A 74 -11.91 -3.64 1.90
CA PHE A 74 -11.15 -4.70 1.22
C PHE A 74 -11.31 -4.53 -0.29
N CYS A 75 -10.24 -4.74 -1.04
CA CYS A 75 -10.26 -4.71 -2.49
C CYS A 75 -9.25 -5.69 -3.08
N ASP A 76 -9.78 -6.73 -3.72
CA ASP A 76 -9.08 -7.70 -4.58
C ASP A 76 -9.08 -7.28 -6.06
N PHE A 77 -9.67 -6.11 -6.38
CA PHE A 77 -9.76 -5.55 -7.73
C PHE A 77 -10.50 -6.39 -8.76
N GLU A 78 -11.27 -7.42 -8.38
CA GLU A 78 -11.99 -8.24 -9.36
C GLU A 78 -13.20 -7.54 -9.97
N GLU A 79 -13.71 -6.50 -9.29
CA GLU A 79 -14.76 -5.62 -9.78
C GLU A 79 -14.22 -4.39 -10.51
N SER A 80 -14.91 -4.00 -11.59
CA SER A 80 -14.51 -2.86 -12.44
C SER A 80 -14.59 -1.49 -11.78
N ASP A 81 -15.24 -1.39 -10.61
CA ASP A 81 -15.29 -0.14 -9.84
C ASP A 81 -14.07 0.02 -8.91
N MET A 82 -13.16 -0.97 -8.90
CA MET A 82 -11.92 -0.98 -8.10
C MET A 82 -12.21 -0.70 -6.62
N CYS A 83 -13.38 -1.07 -6.12
CA CYS A 83 -13.83 -0.79 -4.76
C CYS A 83 -13.78 0.72 -4.39
N GLY A 84 -13.81 1.59 -5.41
CA GLY A 84 -13.66 3.05 -5.31
C GLY A 84 -12.22 3.56 -5.15
N PHE A 85 -11.21 2.69 -5.23
CA PHE A 85 -9.82 3.13 -5.37
C PHE A 85 -9.61 3.86 -6.70
N HIS A 86 -8.74 4.88 -6.70
CA HIS A 86 -8.45 5.65 -7.90
C HIS A 86 -7.01 6.17 -7.90
N SER A 87 -6.50 6.42 -9.12
CA SER A 87 -5.23 7.13 -9.28
C SER A 87 -5.41 8.61 -8.93
N HIS A 88 -4.62 9.12 -8.00
CA HIS A 88 -4.60 10.54 -7.66
C HIS A 88 -3.65 11.29 -8.60
N GLU A 89 -4.23 12.18 -9.41
CA GLU A 89 -3.53 12.98 -10.42
C GLU A 89 -2.99 14.30 -9.84
N SER A 90 -1.72 14.61 -10.14
CA SER A 90 -1.09 15.92 -9.94
C SER A 90 -0.06 16.20 -11.05
N HIS A 91 0.56 17.38 -11.06
CA HIS A 91 1.44 17.81 -12.16
C HIS A 91 2.64 16.87 -12.44
N ASP A 92 3.03 16.02 -11.48
CA ASP A 92 4.13 15.05 -11.61
C ASP A 92 3.73 13.60 -11.42
N THR A 93 2.44 13.28 -11.59
CA THR A 93 1.97 11.91 -11.43
C THR A 93 1.87 11.13 -12.72
N THR A 94 2.03 9.83 -12.60
CA THR A 94 1.52 8.83 -13.56
C THR A 94 0.40 8.02 -12.90
N SER A 95 -0.26 7.15 -13.64
CA SER A 95 -1.49 6.47 -13.22
C SER A 95 -1.28 4.98 -13.02
N TRP A 96 -1.91 4.44 -11.98
CA TRP A 96 -2.12 3.00 -11.85
C TRP A 96 -3.15 2.54 -12.88
N THR A 97 -2.87 1.40 -13.51
CA THR A 97 -3.73 0.79 -14.52
C THR A 97 -4.36 -0.48 -13.97
N TRP A 98 -5.68 -0.54 -13.98
CA TRP A 98 -6.44 -1.74 -13.69
C TRP A 98 -6.40 -2.69 -14.89
N SER A 99 -5.84 -3.89 -14.72
CA SER A 99 -5.64 -4.82 -15.83
C SER A 99 -5.43 -6.26 -15.36
N SER A 100 -6.04 -7.22 -16.07
CA SER A 100 -5.70 -8.64 -15.99
C SER A 100 -4.47 -9.02 -16.82
N SER A 101 -4.11 -8.19 -17.80
CA SER A 101 -2.93 -8.36 -18.63
C SER A 101 -1.67 -7.72 -18.02
N GLY A 102 -0.51 -8.06 -18.58
CA GLY A 102 0.79 -7.50 -18.19
C GLY A 102 1.57 -8.40 -17.24
N LYS A 103 2.53 -7.82 -16.53
CA LYS A 103 3.23 -8.48 -15.43
C LYS A 103 2.70 -7.92 -14.09
N PRO A 104 2.59 -8.73 -13.03
CA PRO A 104 2.74 -10.19 -13.05
C PRO A 104 1.67 -10.85 -13.94
N PRO A 105 1.95 -12.05 -14.49
CA PRO A 105 1.04 -12.73 -15.42
C PRO A 105 -0.24 -13.24 -14.74
N PHE A 106 -0.22 -13.34 -13.41
CA PHE A 106 -1.31 -13.80 -12.58
C PHE A 106 -1.51 -12.80 -11.43
N ASP A 107 -2.77 -12.51 -11.12
CA ASP A 107 -3.16 -11.78 -9.92
C ASP A 107 -2.85 -12.58 -8.64
N ASN A 108 -2.95 -11.94 -7.48
CA ASN A 108 -2.74 -12.59 -6.20
C ASN A 108 -4.01 -13.29 -5.71
N THR A 109 -5.19 -12.79 -6.06
CA THR A 109 -6.46 -13.29 -5.53
C THR A 109 -6.82 -14.66 -6.13
N LEU A 110 -7.04 -14.70 -7.45
CA LEU A 110 -7.45 -15.88 -8.21
C LEU A 110 -6.25 -16.73 -8.64
N HIS A 111 -5.04 -16.16 -8.65
CA HIS A 111 -3.84 -16.80 -9.19
C HIS A 111 -4.01 -17.22 -10.65
N THR A 112 -4.74 -16.42 -11.44
CA THR A 112 -5.02 -16.72 -12.85
C THR A 112 -4.71 -15.53 -13.75
N GLY A 113 -4.61 -15.77 -15.06
CA GLY A 113 -4.42 -14.69 -16.04
C GLY A 113 -5.69 -13.88 -16.31
N GLN A 114 -6.79 -14.20 -15.63
CA GLN A 114 -8.07 -13.50 -15.76
C GLN A 114 -8.34 -12.56 -14.59
N GLY A 115 -7.65 -12.75 -13.45
CA GLY A 115 -7.78 -11.86 -12.31
C GLY A 115 -7.04 -10.55 -12.54
N HIS A 116 -7.50 -9.52 -11.84
CA HIS A 116 -7.13 -8.14 -12.06
C HIS A 116 -6.20 -7.66 -10.95
N LYS A 117 -5.45 -6.62 -11.26
CA LYS A 117 -4.56 -5.94 -10.33
C LYS A 117 -4.36 -4.51 -10.79
N MET A 118 -3.89 -3.67 -9.88
CA MET A 118 -3.40 -2.35 -10.23
C MET A 118 -1.92 -2.46 -10.54
N SER A 119 -1.50 -2.02 -11.72
CA SER A 119 -0.10 -2.09 -12.15
C SER A 119 0.38 -0.76 -12.73
N ILE A 120 1.70 -0.56 -12.68
CA ILE A 120 2.36 0.55 -13.36
C ILE A 120 2.97 0.03 -14.65
N ASP A 121 2.59 0.64 -15.78
CA ASP A 121 3.20 0.35 -17.08
C ASP A 121 4.55 1.10 -17.20
N PRO A 122 5.70 0.40 -17.27
CA PRO A 122 7.01 1.03 -17.40
C PRO A 122 7.15 1.89 -18.65
N ASN A 123 6.35 1.64 -19.70
CA ASN A 123 6.36 2.46 -20.90
C ASN A 123 5.62 3.79 -20.72
N GLN A 124 4.84 3.93 -19.64
CA GLN A 124 4.05 5.12 -19.32
C GLN A 124 4.62 5.91 -18.13
N VAL A 125 5.79 5.51 -17.63
CA VAL A 125 6.47 6.17 -16.50
C VAL A 125 7.85 6.66 -16.90
N GLY A 126 8.02 7.98 -16.91
CA GLY A 126 9.33 8.61 -17.05
C GLY A 126 10.05 8.73 -15.70
N PRO A 127 11.37 9.06 -15.70
CA PRO A 127 12.12 9.31 -14.48
C PRO A 127 11.45 10.39 -13.61
N SER A 128 11.55 10.25 -12.29
CA SER A 128 11.01 11.18 -11.29
C SER A 128 9.47 11.32 -11.28
N LYS A 129 8.74 10.38 -11.89
CA LYS A 129 7.27 10.33 -11.81
C LYS A 129 6.79 9.48 -10.64
N ILE A 130 5.63 9.86 -10.11
CA ILE A 130 5.04 9.24 -8.93
C ILE A 130 3.63 8.76 -9.26
N ALA A 131 3.28 7.49 -9.03
CA ALA A 131 1.90 7.03 -9.14
C ALA A 131 1.28 6.87 -7.76
N ARG A 132 0.11 7.45 -7.50
CA ARG A 132 -0.58 7.32 -6.21
C ARG A 132 -1.92 6.62 -6.42
N LEU A 133 -2.09 5.44 -5.85
CA LEU A 133 -3.38 4.76 -5.74
C LEU A 133 -3.98 5.12 -4.39
N VAL A 134 -5.21 5.65 -4.36
CA VAL A 134 -5.82 6.18 -3.15
C VAL A 134 -7.17 5.53 -2.92
N SER A 135 -7.46 5.19 -1.67
CA SER A 135 -8.74 4.63 -1.24
C SER A 135 -9.87 5.65 -1.34
N PRO A 136 -11.14 5.18 -1.28
CA PRO A 136 -12.25 6.02 -0.83
C PRO A 136 -11.97 6.65 0.55
N TYR A 137 -12.78 7.64 0.92
CA TYR A 137 -12.74 8.17 2.28
C TYR A 137 -13.06 7.09 3.30
N ILE A 138 -12.18 6.95 4.29
CA ILE A 138 -12.36 6.02 5.40
C ILE A 138 -12.98 6.73 6.60
N ALA A 139 -13.72 5.97 7.41
CA ALA A 139 -14.24 6.49 8.67
C ALA A 139 -13.08 6.85 9.62
N PRO A 140 -13.27 7.85 10.52
CA PRO A 140 -12.28 8.20 11.52
C PRO A 140 -11.83 7.00 12.36
N LEU A 141 -10.57 7.01 12.77
CA LEU A 141 -9.97 5.93 13.54
C LEU A 141 -10.09 6.22 15.04
N ASP A 142 -10.62 5.26 15.79
CA ASP A 142 -10.88 5.45 17.22
C ASP A 142 -9.71 5.02 18.11
N ASP A 143 -9.10 3.84 17.87
CA ASP A 143 -8.09 3.27 18.77
C ASP A 143 -6.94 2.53 18.05
N PHE A 144 -7.22 1.77 16.99
CA PHE A 144 -6.22 0.99 16.26
C PHE A 144 -6.46 1.07 14.77
N PHE A 145 -5.41 0.77 14.01
CA PHE A 145 -5.54 0.51 12.59
C PHE A 145 -4.62 -0.60 12.12
N CYS A 146 -5.02 -1.26 11.06
CA CYS A 146 -4.19 -2.13 10.24
C CYS A 146 -4.49 -1.84 8.77
N ALA A 147 -3.44 -1.57 8.00
CA ALA A 147 -3.49 -1.50 6.55
C ALA A 147 -2.56 -2.57 6.00
N SER A 148 -3.03 -3.42 5.10
CA SER A 148 -2.22 -4.45 4.46
C SER A 148 -2.48 -4.51 2.97
N PHE A 149 -1.48 -4.95 2.22
CA PHE A 149 -1.59 -5.14 0.77
C PHE A 149 -0.58 -6.16 0.28
N TRP A 150 -0.87 -6.75 -0.87
CA TRP A 150 0.09 -7.54 -1.62
C TRP A 150 0.74 -6.69 -2.70
N PHE A 151 2.03 -6.91 -2.91
CA PHE A 151 2.78 -6.21 -3.94
C PHE A 151 3.73 -7.12 -4.72
N TRP A 152 3.93 -6.76 -5.97
CA TRP A 152 4.96 -7.28 -6.85
C TRP A 152 5.90 -6.15 -7.19
N LEU A 153 7.20 -6.31 -6.94
CA LEU A 153 8.21 -5.30 -7.27
C LEU A 153 9.44 -5.95 -7.90
N ASP A 154 9.55 -5.79 -9.21
CA ASP A 154 10.74 -6.11 -9.99
C ASP A 154 11.34 -4.78 -10.46
N SER A 155 12.24 -4.17 -9.69
CA SER A 155 12.71 -2.80 -9.98
C SER A 155 14.22 -2.62 -10.07
N HIS A 156 15.04 -3.63 -9.78
CA HIS A 156 16.51 -3.51 -9.76
C HIS A 156 17.01 -2.21 -9.06
N ASP A 157 16.36 -1.81 -7.96
CA ASP A 157 16.64 -0.61 -7.16
C ASP A 157 16.30 0.75 -7.80
N THR A 158 15.58 0.76 -8.92
CA THR A 158 15.21 2.00 -9.65
C THR A 158 13.81 2.52 -9.31
N ALA A 159 13.03 1.78 -8.51
CA ALA A 159 11.71 2.20 -8.08
C ALA A 159 11.39 1.76 -6.64
N ASN A 160 10.58 2.56 -5.95
CA ASN A 160 10.06 2.24 -4.63
C ASN A 160 8.54 2.09 -4.65
N ILE A 161 8.04 1.13 -3.88
CA ILE A 161 6.62 1.08 -3.49
C ILE A 161 6.49 1.53 -2.04
N THR A 162 5.60 2.49 -1.80
CA THR A 162 5.43 3.14 -0.52
C THR A 162 3.97 3.17 -0.08
N GLY A 163 3.60 2.50 1.01
CA GLY A 163 2.30 2.71 1.65
C GLY A 163 2.28 4.06 2.38
N PHE A 164 1.20 4.83 2.24
CA PHE A 164 1.06 6.15 2.84
C PHE A 164 -0.40 6.42 3.28
N TYR A 165 -0.63 7.46 4.08
CA TYR A 165 -1.97 7.97 4.36
C TYR A 165 -2.06 9.47 4.11
N PHE A 166 -3.27 9.96 3.79
CA PHE A 166 -3.57 11.39 3.76
C PHE A 166 -4.12 11.88 5.10
N GLN A 167 -3.49 12.91 5.63
CA GLN A 167 -3.98 13.74 6.73
C GLN A 167 -4.65 14.98 6.15
N ASP A 168 -5.90 15.23 6.57
CA ASP A 168 -6.68 16.41 6.18
C ASP A 168 -6.84 16.63 4.66
N GLY A 169 -6.65 15.58 3.85
CA GLY A 169 -6.70 15.64 2.39
C GLY A 169 -5.54 16.38 1.71
N GLU A 170 -4.53 16.83 2.47
CA GLU A 170 -3.48 17.72 1.96
C GLU A 170 -2.05 17.18 2.21
N TYR A 171 -1.81 16.45 3.30
CA TYR A 171 -0.48 15.95 3.66
C TYR A 171 -0.41 14.42 3.63
N SER A 172 0.50 13.86 2.84
CA SER A 172 0.77 12.41 2.86
C SER A 172 1.89 12.06 3.84
N VAL A 173 1.68 11.07 4.70
CA VAL A 173 2.72 10.48 5.55
C VAL A 173 3.09 9.10 5.02
N ASP A 174 4.36 8.94 4.63
CA ASP A 174 4.91 7.66 4.18
C ASP A 174 5.10 6.72 5.37
N LEU A 175 4.66 5.47 5.22
CA LEU A 175 4.61 4.49 6.30
C LEU A 175 5.60 3.36 6.08
N LEU A 176 5.53 2.75 4.91
CA LEU A 176 6.36 1.63 4.50
C LEU A 176 6.91 1.98 3.13
N SER A 177 8.23 1.92 2.92
CA SER A 177 8.84 2.01 1.58
C SER A 177 9.68 0.78 1.29
N ARG A 178 9.60 0.25 0.07
CA ARG A 178 10.41 -0.87 -0.42
C ARG A 178 11.01 -0.56 -1.76
N SER A 179 12.29 -0.89 -1.91
CA SER A 179 13.08 -0.78 -3.13
C SER A 179 13.65 -2.14 -3.51
N GLY A 180 14.14 -2.27 -4.73
CA GLY A 180 14.97 -3.42 -5.13
C GLY A 180 14.23 -4.53 -5.84
N ASN A 181 14.92 -5.65 -6.03
CA ASN A 181 14.38 -6.83 -6.70
C ASN A 181 13.90 -7.84 -5.66
N HIS A 182 12.58 -7.98 -5.52
CA HIS A 182 11.93 -8.88 -4.57
C HIS A 182 11.60 -10.25 -5.18
N GLY A 183 12.26 -10.58 -6.29
CA GLY A 183 11.99 -11.78 -7.07
C GLY A 183 10.69 -11.71 -7.88
N TYR A 184 10.31 -12.83 -8.47
CA TYR A 184 9.09 -12.96 -9.29
C TYR A 184 7.95 -13.58 -8.48
N LEU A 185 7.66 -13.03 -7.30
CA LEU A 185 6.62 -13.50 -6.40
C LEU A 185 5.87 -12.32 -5.77
N TRP A 186 4.63 -12.56 -5.37
CA TRP A 186 3.86 -11.63 -4.55
C TRP A 186 4.40 -11.63 -3.11
N ASN A 187 4.54 -10.42 -2.55
CA ASN A 187 5.01 -10.19 -1.19
C ASN A 187 3.93 -9.44 -0.41
N GLY A 188 3.80 -9.78 0.87
CA GLY A 188 2.77 -9.23 1.75
C GLY A 188 3.36 -8.19 2.68
N ALA A 189 2.67 -7.04 2.79
CA ALA A 189 3.02 -5.98 3.72
C ALA A 189 1.82 -5.61 4.58
N SER A 190 2.06 -5.46 5.89
CA SER A 190 1.04 -5.06 6.87
C SER A 190 1.59 -3.99 7.80
N LEU A 191 0.86 -2.90 7.94
CA LEU A 191 1.16 -1.81 8.86
C LEU A 191 0.04 -1.70 9.88
N SER A 192 0.39 -1.89 11.15
CA SER A 192 -0.50 -1.66 12.28
C SER A 192 -0.09 -0.43 13.08
N GLY A 193 -1.03 0.18 13.78
CA GLY A 193 -0.74 1.22 14.74
C GLY A 193 -1.77 1.33 15.86
N GLU A 194 -1.33 1.75 17.04
CA GLU A 194 -2.18 2.08 18.18
C GLU A 194 -2.22 3.59 18.40
N LEU A 195 -3.42 4.17 18.36
CA LEU A 195 -3.64 5.60 18.62
C LEU A 195 -3.52 5.84 20.11
N LYS A 196 -2.38 6.37 20.56
CA LYS A 196 -2.31 6.92 21.92
C LYS A 196 -3.06 8.24 21.91
N SER A 197 -4.33 8.21 22.29
CA SER A 197 -5.07 9.44 22.53
C SER A 197 -4.31 10.25 23.59
N ASN A 198 -3.98 11.50 23.29
CA ASN A 198 -3.70 12.49 24.33
C ASN A 198 -5.03 12.85 25.00
N LYS A 199 -5.69 11.87 25.61
CA LYS A 199 -6.72 12.14 26.63
C LYS A 199 -5.97 12.62 27.86
N LEU A 200 -5.58 13.90 27.85
CA LEU A 200 -5.45 14.64 29.09
C LEU A 200 -6.83 14.57 29.75
N PHE A 201 -6.92 13.79 30.83
CA PHE A 201 -8.06 13.78 31.72
C PHE A 201 -8.47 15.22 32.03
N GLN A 202 -9.66 15.63 31.58
CA GLN A 202 -10.40 16.75 32.16
C GLN A 202 -11.52 16.17 33.02
#